data_AF-A0A412WBT3-F1
#
_entry.id   AF-A0A412WBT3-F1
#
_cell.length_a   1.000
_cell.length_b   1.000
_cell.length_c   1.000
_cell.angle_alpha   90.00
_cell.angle_beta   90.00
_cell.angle_gamma   90.00
#
_symmetry.space_group_name_H-M   'P 1'
#
loop_
_entity.id
_entity.type
_entity.pdbx_description
1 polymer ?
#
loop_
_entity_poly.entity_id
_entity_poly.type
_entity_poly.pdbx_seq_one_letter_code
_entity_poly.pdbx_strand_id
1 'polypeptide(L)'
;MKYTETISSLISKGLNEVNHSDKGHLSLPLRRAILQAINDPLVIGRISILCALKVYPIWNEFFKDDTEIIGLIKNTEKFLLGQTDKNELLSNADHLDVFADNYMEDDITAAFAAKVAVQAAYDAGSDEDMVISDYDSDEEIEAPDEWDTAFLASLVYNGGIVDQDSIDDGRNKEFWNWYLTDCIKTACVNDRLTYPTSVNKATSSAKYIPYRTQLRLWKEDAECCACVNGIKEVLVKMVAFAQWSKCEFYCYTVESISQPEIYYYKGNEPVWFGPDGINILIYLSGKVEKLKDLMYSLCPQEGAFYLCKITIDRHNHMDIRFAYDTRYEKLKEAFSDSDFSEDFSKYPRVKEFIPNWLSDILKRKRISF
;
A
#
# COMPACT_ATOMS: atom_id res chain seq x y z
N MET A 1 -2.63 -8.24 -34.07
CA MET A 1 -2.34 -9.67 -34.16
C MET A 1 -3.46 -10.37 -34.97
N LYS A 2 -3.17 -11.26 -35.93
CA LYS A 2 -4.22 -12.10 -36.54
C LYS A 2 -4.46 -13.28 -35.61
N TYR A 3 -5.67 -13.44 -35.11
CA TYR A 3 -6.11 -14.69 -34.46
C TYR A 3 -5.77 -15.84 -35.40
N THR A 4 -4.76 -16.64 -35.04
CA THR A 4 -4.35 -17.78 -35.86
C THR A 4 -5.38 -18.91 -35.67
N GLU A 5 -5.50 -19.79 -36.66
CA GLU A 5 -6.31 -21.00 -36.52
C GLU A 5 -5.87 -21.82 -35.29
N THR A 6 -4.59 -21.81 -34.97
CA THR A 6 -4.01 -22.45 -33.78
C THR A 6 -4.59 -21.88 -32.48
N ILE A 7 -4.54 -20.55 -32.27
CA ILE A 7 -5.09 -19.91 -31.05
C ILE A 7 -6.59 -20.18 -30.95
N SER A 8 -7.32 -20.10 -32.07
CA SER A 8 -8.77 -20.35 -32.10
C SER A 8 -9.11 -21.80 -31.74
N SER A 9 -8.31 -22.75 -32.20
CA SER A 9 -8.43 -24.18 -31.87
C SER A 9 -8.16 -24.44 -30.39
N LEU A 10 -7.10 -23.85 -29.83
CA LEU A 10 -6.76 -23.97 -28.41
C LEU A 10 -7.84 -23.35 -27.51
N ILE A 11 -8.37 -22.17 -27.88
CA ILE A 11 -9.49 -21.55 -27.17
C ILE A 11 -10.73 -22.44 -27.21
N SER A 12 -11.06 -23.02 -28.37
CA SER A 12 -12.20 -23.94 -28.49
C SER A 12 -12.01 -25.19 -27.63
N LYS A 13 -10.79 -25.72 -27.56
CA LYS A 13 -10.42 -26.83 -26.66
C LYS A 13 -10.60 -26.43 -25.20
N GLY A 14 -10.18 -25.23 -24.81
CA GLY A 14 -10.29 -24.74 -23.44
C GLY A 14 -11.73 -24.49 -23.02
N LEU A 15 -12.55 -23.94 -23.91
CA LEU A 15 -13.97 -23.77 -23.68
C LEU A 15 -14.64 -25.14 -23.49
N ASN A 16 -14.25 -26.13 -24.27
CA ASN A 16 -14.76 -27.49 -24.11
C ASN A 16 -14.39 -28.08 -22.74
N GLU A 17 -13.12 -27.95 -22.34
CA GLU A 17 -12.61 -28.40 -21.04
C GLU A 17 -13.35 -27.74 -19.87
N VAL A 18 -13.41 -26.41 -19.85
CA VAL A 18 -14.11 -25.63 -18.81
C VAL A 18 -15.59 -25.99 -18.74
N ASN A 19 -16.25 -26.22 -19.88
CA ASN A 19 -17.68 -26.48 -19.89
C ASN A 19 -18.07 -27.91 -19.47
N HIS A 20 -17.15 -28.88 -19.57
CA HIS A 20 -17.36 -30.28 -19.18
C HIS A 20 -16.61 -30.67 -17.89
N SER A 21 -15.81 -29.78 -17.32
CA SER A 21 -15.21 -29.93 -16.00
C SER A 21 -16.25 -29.66 -14.92
N ASP A 22 -16.33 -30.55 -13.93
CA ASP A 22 -17.22 -30.37 -12.76
C ASP A 22 -16.88 -29.08 -12.00
N LYS A 23 -15.59 -28.74 -11.90
CA LYS A 23 -15.09 -27.52 -11.23
C LYS A 23 -15.00 -26.29 -12.13
N GLY A 24 -15.30 -26.43 -13.43
CA GLY A 24 -15.16 -25.34 -14.39
C GLY A 24 -13.73 -24.81 -14.59
N HIS A 25 -12.71 -25.60 -14.26
CA HIS A 25 -11.30 -25.20 -14.29
C HIS A 25 -10.67 -25.30 -15.69
N LEU A 26 -9.71 -24.41 -15.98
CA LEU A 26 -8.87 -24.44 -17.17
C LEU A 26 -7.43 -24.82 -16.80
N SER A 27 -6.98 -25.98 -17.24
CA SER A 27 -5.70 -26.55 -16.85
C SER A 27 -4.48 -25.71 -17.27
N LEU A 28 -3.45 -25.72 -16.42
CA LEU A 28 -2.14 -25.12 -16.66
C LEU A 28 -1.53 -25.46 -18.05
N PRO A 29 -1.51 -26.73 -18.50
CA PRO A 29 -0.96 -27.08 -19.83
C PRO A 29 -1.67 -26.36 -20.97
N LEU A 30 -3.00 -26.19 -20.88
CA LEU A 30 -3.75 -25.53 -21.93
C LEU A 30 -3.57 -24.01 -21.89
N ARG A 31 -3.49 -23.41 -20.70
CA ARG A 31 -3.15 -21.99 -20.52
C ARG A 31 -1.79 -21.68 -21.13
N ARG A 32 -0.78 -22.50 -20.85
CA ARG A 32 0.56 -22.38 -21.44
C ARG A 32 0.55 -22.53 -22.95
N ALA A 33 -0.13 -23.55 -23.48
CA ALA A 33 -0.22 -23.75 -24.93
C ALA A 33 -0.82 -22.52 -25.64
N ILE A 34 -1.81 -21.87 -25.01
CA ILE A 34 -2.40 -20.63 -25.52
C ILE A 34 -1.38 -19.49 -25.52
N LEU A 35 -0.69 -19.24 -24.40
CA LEU A 35 0.31 -18.17 -24.27
C LEU A 35 1.49 -18.38 -25.23
N GLN A 36 1.97 -19.61 -25.35
CA GLN A 36 3.01 -20.01 -26.33
C GLN A 36 2.56 -19.81 -27.77
N ALA A 37 1.28 -20.04 -28.08
CA ALA A 37 0.75 -19.79 -29.42
C ALA A 37 0.58 -18.30 -29.72
N ILE A 38 0.39 -17.46 -28.69
CA ILE A 38 0.34 -16.00 -28.80
C ILE A 38 1.75 -15.45 -29.06
N ASN A 39 2.74 -15.85 -28.26
CA ASN A 39 4.16 -15.51 -28.40
C ASN A 39 4.42 -14.01 -28.66
N ASP A 40 3.71 -13.14 -27.95
CA ASP A 40 3.83 -11.69 -28.03
C ASP A 40 3.82 -11.12 -26.59
N PRO A 41 4.98 -10.67 -26.07
CA PRO A 41 5.10 -10.20 -24.69
C PRO A 41 4.13 -9.07 -24.33
N LEU A 42 3.82 -8.18 -25.28
CA LEU A 42 2.86 -7.10 -25.06
C LEU A 42 1.45 -7.67 -24.84
N VAL A 43 1.06 -8.66 -25.64
CA VAL A 43 -0.27 -9.29 -25.52
C VAL A 43 -0.36 -10.12 -24.25
N ILE A 44 0.68 -10.90 -23.93
CA ILE A 44 0.74 -11.72 -22.71
C ILE A 44 0.66 -10.82 -21.47
N GLY A 45 1.48 -9.75 -21.39
CA GLY A 45 1.41 -8.81 -20.28
C GLY A 45 0.05 -8.11 -20.16
N ARG A 46 -0.61 -7.82 -21.29
CA ARG A 46 -1.98 -7.27 -21.30
C ARG A 46 -3.03 -8.27 -20.80
N ILE A 47 -2.85 -9.57 -21.02
CA ILE A 47 -3.69 -10.61 -20.42
C ILE A 47 -3.54 -10.56 -18.89
N SER A 48 -2.31 -10.50 -18.36
CA SER A 48 -2.07 -10.37 -16.91
C SER A 48 -2.70 -9.10 -16.33
N ILE A 49 -2.59 -7.95 -17.03
CA ILE A 49 -3.26 -6.70 -16.63
C ILE A 49 -4.79 -6.86 -16.59
N LEU A 50 -5.38 -7.51 -17.58
CA LEU A 50 -6.84 -7.72 -17.62
C LEU A 50 -7.31 -8.64 -16.50
N CYS A 51 -6.53 -9.67 -16.15
CA CYS A 51 -6.77 -10.51 -14.97
C CYS A 51 -6.75 -9.67 -13.68
N ALA A 52 -5.76 -8.79 -13.50
CA ALA A 52 -5.72 -7.85 -12.38
C ALA A 52 -6.94 -6.91 -12.36
N LEU A 53 -7.33 -6.35 -13.51
CA LEU A 53 -8.52 -5.50 -13.61
C LEU A 53 -9.83 -6.23 -13.32
N LYS A 54 -9.92 -7.53 -13.62
CA LYS A 54 -11.10 -8.36 -13.33
C LYS A 54 -11.36 -8.49 -11.84
N VAL A 55 -10.30 -8.56 -11.02
CA VAL A 55 -10.40 -8.72 -9.55
C VAL A 55 -10.20 -7.40 -8.78
N TYR A 56 -9.67 -6.35 -9.42
CA TYR A 56 -9.48 -5.02 -8.83
C TYR A 56 -10.70 -4.45 -8.07
N PRO A 57 -11.97 -4.65 -8.53
CA PRO A 57 -13.13 -4.18 -7.77
C PRO A 57 -13.20 -4.70 -6.33
N ILE A 58 -12.68 -5.90 -6.05
CA ILE A 58 -12.63 -6.50 -4.70
C ILE A 58 -11.70 -5.66 -3.82
N TRP A 59 -10.49 -5.36 -4.30
CA TRP A 59 -9.55 -4.47 -3.61
C TRP A 59 -10.15 -3.08 -3.39
N ASN A 60 -10.72 -2.48 -4.44
CA ASN A 60 -11.23 -1.11 -4.35
C ASN A 60 -12.49 -1.00 -3.47
N GLU A 61 -13.30 -2.06 -3.35
CA GLU A 61 -14.41 -2.11 -2.40
C GLU A 61 -13.91 -2.12 -0.94
N PHE A 62 -12.86 -2.89 -0.68
CA PHE A 62 -12.21 -2.99 0.63
C PHE A 62 -11.46 -1.70 1.01
N PHE A 63 -10.51 -1.28 0.17
CA PHE A 63 -9.61 -0.17 0.46
C PHE A 63 -10.32 1.19 0.34
N LYS A 64 -11.21 1.34 -0.66
CA LYS A 64 -11.90 2.57 -1.07
C LYS A 64 -10.96 3.67 -1.55
N ASP A 65 -11.26 4.19 -2.74
CA ASP A 65 -10.52 5.28 -3.39
C ASP A 65 -9.03 4.97 -3.57
N ASP A 66 -8.72 3.70 -3.88
CA ASP A 66 -7.35 3.26 -4.14
C ASP A 66 -6.74 4.03 -5.32
N THR A 67 -5.51 4.50 -5.13
CA THR A 67 -4.69 5.11 -6.18
C THR A 67 -3.42 4.34 -6.47
N GLU A 68 -3.02 3.45 -5.56
CA GLU A 68 -1.71 2.79 -5.58
C GLU A 68 -1.76 1.53 -6.43
N ILE A 69 -2.67 0.59 -6.13
CA ILE A 69 -2.81 -0.65 -6.88
C ILE A 69 -3.27 -0.37 -8.32
N ILE A 70 -4.29 0.48 -8.51
CA ILE A 70 -4.68 0.90 -9.87
C ILE A 70 -3.58 1.70 -10.58
N GLY A 71 -2.73 2.40 -9.81
CA GLY A 71 -1.55 3.09 -10.30
C GLY A 71 -0.54 2.11 -10.88
N LEU A 72 -0.28 1.01 -10.16
CA LEU A 72 0.60 -0.08 -10.62
C LEU A 72 0.08 -0.71 -11.90
N ILE A 73 -1.20 -1.10 -11.95
CA ILE A 73 -1.81 -1.70 -13.16
C ILE A 73 -1.63 -0.77 -14.38
N LYS A 74 -1.82 0.54 -14.20
CA LYS A 74 -1.58 1.54 -15.26
C LYS A 74 -0.09 1.66 -15.62
N ASN A 75 0.80 1.58 -14.63
CA ASN A 75 2.23 1.65 -14.86
C ASN A 75 2.74 0.41 -15.61
N THR A 76 2.19 -0.77 -15.34
CA THR A 76 2.48 -2.00 -16.07
C THR A 76 2.15 -1.86 -17.57
N GLU A 77 0.99 -1.28 -17.94
CA GLU A 77 0.70 -1.03 -19.36
C GLU A 77 1.69 -0.02 -19.97
N LYS A 78 2.04 1.04 -19.24
CA LYS A 78 3.05 2.01 -19.72
C LYS A 78 4.39 1.35 -19.98
N PHE A 79 4.86 0.49 -19.09
CA PHE A 79 6.07 -0.28 -19.27
C PHE A 79 6.01 -1.16 -20.54
N LEU A 80 4.93 -1.93 -20.72
CA LEU A 80 4.73 -2.77 -21.92
C LEU A 80 4.71 -1.94 -23.21
N LEU A 81 4.29 -0.67 -23.14
CA LEU A 81 4.30 0.29 -24.25
C LEU A 81 5.61 1.09 -24.38
N GLY A 82 6.65 0.77 -23.60
CA GLY A 82 7.96 1.41 -23.63
C GLY A 82 7.99 2.84 -23.06
N GLN A 83 7.06 3.19 -22.18
CA GLN A 83 6.91 4.53 -21.59
C GLN A 83 7.48 4.65 -20.17
N THR A 84 7.81 3.53 -19.53
CA THR A 84 8.44 3.43 -18.20
C THR A 84 9.57 2.39 -18.27
N ASP A 85 10.60 2.46 -17.43
CA ASP A 85 11.65 1.45 -17.38
C ASP A 85 11.36 0.31 -16.38
N LYS A 86 12.07 -0.82 -16.56
CA LYS A 86 11.88 -2.06 -15.79
C LYS A 86 12.18 -1.87 -14.30
N ASN A 87 13.19 -1.08 -13.94
CA ASN A 87 13.56 -0.90 -12.54
C ASN A 87 12.50 -0.10 -11.78
N GLU A 88 11.95 0.94 -12.42
CA GLU A 88 10.84 1.70 -11.84
C GLU A 88 9.59 0.83 -11.67
N LEU A 89 9.25 -0.02 -12.66
CA LEU A 89 8.11 -0.93 -12.53
C LEU A 89 8.28 -1.91 -11.36
N LEU A 90 9.42 -2.61 -11.31
CA LEU A 90 9.68 -3.64 -10.31
C LEU A 90 9.81 -3.05 -8.90
N SER A 91 10.46 -1.89 -8.75
CA SER A 91 10.54 -1.22 -7.44
C SER A 91 9.16 -0.82 -6.90
N ASN A 92 8.24 -0.43 -7.78
CA ASN A 92 6.85 -0.13 -7.38
C ASN A 92 6.08 -1.42 -7.05
N ALA A 93 6.31 -2.51 -7.79
CA ALA A 93 5.71 -3.80 -7.51
C ALA A 93 6.16 -4.34 -6.14
N ASP A 94 7.47 -4.32 -5.85
CA ASP A 94 8.04 -4.77 -4.57
C ASP A 94 7.46 -3.99 -3.38
N HIS A 95 7.34 -2.67 -3.53
CA HIS A 95 6.71 -1.84 -2.50
C HIS A 95 5.24 -2.22 -2.28
N LEU A 96 4.51 -2.46 -3.37
CA LEU A 96 3.09 -2.75 -3.30
C LEU A 96 2.76 -4.19 -2.89
N ASP A 97 3.71 -5.11 -3.05
CA ASP A 97 3.61 -6.46 -2.51
C ASP A 97 3.58 -6.43 -0.97
N VAL A 98 4.56 -5.74 -0.38
CA VAL A 98 4.63 -5.53 1.07
C VAL A 98 3.42 -4.74 1.57
N PHE A 99 2.96 -3.76 0.80
CA PHE A 99 1.75 -3.02 1.13
C PHE A 99 0.52 -3.93 1.17
N ALA A 100 0.35 -4.82 0.18
CA ALA A 100 -0.76 -5.77 0.14
C ALA A 100 -0.70 -6.78 1.31
N ASP A 101 0.50 -7.21 1.70
CA ASP A 101 0.71 -8.12 2.84
C ASP A 101 0.15 -7.56 4.16
N ASN A 102 0.21 -6.24 4.35
CA ASN A 102 -0.32 -5.59 5.55
C ASN A 102 -1.84 -5.76 5.72
N TYR A 103 -2.56 -6.22 4.69
CA TYR A 103 -3.99 -6.45 4.71
C TYR A 103 -4.38 -7.93 4.66
N MET A 104 -3.40 -8.85 4.67
CA MET A 104 -3.66 -10.29 4.64
C MET A 104 -4.50 -10.75 5.84
N GLU A 105 -4.24 -10.22 7.03
CA GLU A 105 -5.02 -10.55 8.23
C GLU A 105 -6.41 -9.90 8.24
N ASP A 106 -6.58 -8.78 7.54
CA ASP A 106 -7.86 -8.06 7.49
C ASP A 106 -8.84 -8.71 6.52
N ASP A 107 -8.36 -8.99 5.30
CA ASP A 107 -9.11 -9.61 4.22
C ASP A 107 -8.16 -10.23 3.19
N ILE A 108 -7.91 -11.54 3.34
CA ILE A 108 -7.06 -12.34 2.44
C ILE A 108 -7.48 -12.16 0.97
N THR A 109 -8.79 -12.14 0.68
CA THR A 109 -9.26 -12.05 -0.72
C THR A 109 -8.94 -10.70 -1.32
N ALA A 110 -9.13 -9.61 -0.56
CA ALA A 110 -8.77 -8.27 -1.00
C ALA A 110 -7.24 -8.12 -1.14
N ALA A 111 -6.46 -8.61 -0.18
CA ALA A 111 -5.00 -8.57 -0.23
C ALA A 111 -4.47 -9.31 -1.47
N PHE A 112 -4.99 -10.50 -1.78
CA PHE A 112 -4.61 -11.21 -3.00
C PHE A 112 -5.14 -10.54 -4.28
N ALA A 113 -6.29 -9.86 -4.25
CA ALA A 113 -6.72 -9.04 -5.39
C ALA A 113 -5.70 -7.92 -5.73
N ALA A 114 -5.05 -7.34 -4.71
CA ALA A 114 -3.93 -6.43 -4.90
C ALA A 114 -2.66 -7.16 -5.39
N LYS A 115 -2.33 -8.32 -4.82
CA LYS A 115 -1.18 -9.13 -5.28
C LYS A 115 -1.30 -9.62 -6.72
N VAL A 116 -2.51 -9.83 -7.26
CA VAL A 116 -2.69 -10.12 -8.70
C VAL A 116 -2.16 -8.97 -9.57
N ALA A 117 -2.30 -7.71 -9.13
CA ALA A 117 -1.71 -6.58 -9.85
C ALA A 117 -0.18 -6.53 -9.75
N VAL A 118 0.37 -6.94 -8.60
CA VAL A 118 1.81 -7.12 -8.38
C VAL A 118 2.35 -8.22 -9.30
N GLN A 119 1.70 -9.39 -9.32
CA GLN A 119 2.08 -10.49 -10.20
C GLN A 119 2.02 -10.09 -11.68
N ALA A 120 1.00 -9.33 -12.08
CA ALA A 120 0.93 -8.82 -13.44
C ALA A 120 2.10 -7.88 -13.80
N ALA A 121 2.61 -7.10 -12.83
CA ALA A 121 3.80 -6.28 -13.01
C ALA A 121 5.07 -7.14 -13.12
N TYR A 122 5.19 -8.20 -12.31
CA TYR A 122 6.29 -9.17 -12.40
C TYR A 122 6.28 -9.93 -13.72
N ASP A 123 5.14 -10.46 -14.16
CA ASP A 123 4.99 -11.13 -15.46
C ASP A 123 5.43 -10.21 -16.61
N ALA A 124 5.02 -8.95 -16.58
CA ALA A 124 5.38 -7.97 -17.61
C ALA A 124 6.88 -7.65 -17.57
N GLY A 125 7.47 -7.50 -16.38
CA GLY A 125 8.87 -7.16 -16.18
C GLY A 125 9.83 -8.34 -16.34
N SER A 126 9.35 -9.58 -16.33
CA SER A 126 10.17 -10.79 -16.41
C SER A 126 10.69 -11.03 -17.83
N ASP A 127 11.84 -11.70 -17.94
CA ASP A 127 12.36 -12.09 -19.25
C ASP A 127 11.52 -13.27 -19.81
N GLU A 128 11.46 -13.42 -21.14
CA GLU A 128 10.51 -14.29 -21.87
C GLU A 128 10.43 -15.76 -21.38
N ASP A 129 11.51 -16.27 -20.78
CA ASP A 129 11.60 -17.65 -20.27
C ASP A 129 10.95 -17.86 -18.88
N MET A 130 10.58 -16.80 -18.15
CA MET A 130 10.06 -16.91 -16.77
C MET A 130 8.54 -16.96 -16.63
N VAL A 131 7.78 -16.66 -17.70
CA VAL A 131 6.30 -16.68 -17.65
C VAL A 131 5.75 -18.12 -17.76
N ILE A 132 6.60 -19.08 -18.12
CA ILE A 132 6.24 -20.49 -18.30
C ILE A 132 6.95 -21.29 -17.21
N SER A 133 6.22 -21.64 -16.15
CA SER A 133 6.70 -22.53 -15.09
C SER A 133 7.06 -23.93 -15.60
N ASP A 134 7.93 -24.67 -14.89
CA ASP A 134 8.31 -26.05 -15.21
C ASP A 134 7.30 -27.12 -14.72
N TYR A 135 6.27 -26.74 -13.95
CA TYR A 135 5.31 -27.70 -13.36
C TYR A 135 4.32 -28.28 -14.38
N ASP A 136 3.87 -29.53 -14.21
CA ASP A 136 2.93 -30.16 -15.14
C ASP A 136 1.45 -29.88 -14.79
N SER A 137 1.17 -29.46 -13.55
CA SER A 137 -0.17 -29.12 -13.09
C SER A 137 -0.19 -28.04 -12.01
N ASP A 138 -1.35 -27.41 -11.81
CA ASP A 138 -1.55 -26.41 -10.75
C ASP A 138 -1.43 -27.00 -9.33
N GLU A 139 -1.67 -28.32 -9.19
CA GLU A 139 -1.59 -29.06 -7.93
C GLU A 139 -0.14 -29.30 -7.46
N GLU A 140 0.84 -29.21 -8.37
CA GLU A 140 2.27 -29.32 -8.05
C GLU A 140 2.86 -28.03 -7.50
N ILE A 141 2.13 -26.91 -7.62
CA ILE A 141 2.59 -25.60 -7.19
C ILE A 141 2.13 -25.35 -5.75
N GLU A 142 3.09 -25.41 -4.82
CA GLU A 142 2.82 -25.21 -3.39
C GLU A 142 2.73 -23.72 -3.00
N ALA A 143 3.49 -22.87 -3.68
CA ALA A 143 3.68 -21.47 -3.30
C ALA A 143 2.83 -20.53 -4.19
N PRO A 144 1.96 -19.67 -3.61
CA PRO A 144 1.08 -18.80 -4.39
C PRO A 144 1.78 -17.83 -5.35
N ASP A 145 3.02 -17.48 -5.07
CA ASP A 145 3.92 -16.65 -5.88
C ASP A 145 4.47 -17.37 -7.12
N GLU A 146 4.37 -18.70 -7.18
CA GLU A 146 4.74 -19.51 -8.34
C GLU A 146 3.54 -19.75 -9.29
N TRP A 147 2.31 -19.40 -8.88
CA TRP A 147 1.14 -19.44 -9.75
C TRP A 147 1.17 -18.30 -10.77
N ASP A 148 0.74 -18.58 -12.01
CA ASP A 148 0.59 -17.51 -12.99
C ASP A 148 -0.58 -16.56 -12.62
N THR A 149 -0.48 -15.32 -13.10
CA THR A 149 -1.46 -14.26 -12.80
C THR A 149 -2.91 -14.67 -13.07
N ALA A 150 -3.17 -15.46 -14.12
CA ALA A 150 -4.53 -15.84 -14.48
C ALA A 150 -5.11 -16.86 -13.49
N PHE A 151 -4.30 -17.82 -13.01
CA PHE A 151 -4.73 -18.74 -11.96
C PHE A 151 -5.02 -18.02 -10.66
N LEU A 152 -4.10 -17.17 -10.21
CA LEU A 152 -4.25 -16.41 -8.97
C LEU A 152 -5.51 -15.52 -9.02
N ALA A 153 -5.73 -14.82 -10.13
CA ALA A 153 -6.94 -14.03 -10.35
C ALA A 153 -8.20 -14.89 -10.35
N SER A 154 -8.15 -16.12 -10.87
CA SER A 154 -9.29 -17.03 -10.83
C SER A 154 -9.67 -17.42 -9.41
N LEU A 155 -8.68 -17.72 -8.56
CA LEU A 155 -8.88 -18.09 -7.15
C LEU A 155 -9.44 -16.92 -6.34
N VAL A 156 -8.94 -15.70 -6.57
CA VAL A 156 -9.49 -14.49 -5.97
C VAL A 156 -10.94 -14.26 -6.42
N TYR A 157 -11.24 -14.50 -7.70
CA TYR A 157 -12.58 -14.30 -8.25
C TYR A 157 -13.59 -15.33 -7.75
N ASN A 158 -13.19 -16.59 -7.58
CA ASN A 158 -14.08 -17.70 -7.25
C ASN A 158 -14.14 -18.04 -5.74
N GLY A 159 -13.31 -17.37 -4.92
CA GLY A 159 -13.23 -17.60 -3.46
C GLY A 159 -12.20 -18.64 -3.02
N GLY A 160 -11.56 -19.33 -3.97
CA GLY A 160 -10.58 -20.40 -3.74
C GLY A 160 -9.25 -19.96 -3.13
N ILE A 161 -9.00 -18.66 -3.04
CA ILE A 161 -7.75 -18.13 -2.46
C ILE A 161 -7.67 -18.29 -0.94
N VAL A 162 -8.83 -18.32 -0.26
CA VAL A 162 -8.92 -18.56 1.19
C VAL A 162 -8.86 -20.06 1.49
N ASP A 163 -9.57 -20.83 0.67
CA ASP A 163 -9.67 -22.29 0.77
C ASP A 163 -10.05 -22.85 -0.61
N GLN A 164 -9.21 -23.72 -1.17
CA GLN A 164 -9.44 -24.32 -2.50
C GLN A 164 -10.65 -25.26 -2.52
N ASP A 165 -11.06 -25.81 -1.37
CA ASP A 165 -12.29 -26.61 -1.27
C ASP A 165 -13.55 -25.73 -1.29
N SER A 166 -13.38 -24.41 -1.12
CA SER A 166 -14.45 -23.41 -1.13
C SER A 166 -14.62 -22.72 -2.50
N ILE A 167 -14.02 -23.26 -3.57
CA ILE A 167 -14.20 -22.75 -4.94
C ILE A 167 -15.67 -22.77 -5.35
N ASP A 168 -16.20 -21.61 -5.77
CA ASP A 168 -17.48 -21.54 -6.46
C ASP A 168 -17.30 -21.97 -7.93
N ASP A 169 -17.69 -23.20 -8.25
CA ASP A 169 -17.60 -23.79 -9.59
C ASP A 169 -18.25 -22.92 -10.67
N GLY A 170 -19.35 -22.24 -10.35
CA GLY A 170 -20.07 -21.36 -11.25
C GLY A 170 -19.25 -20.10 -11.59
N ARG A 171 -18.69 -19.46 -10.57
CA ARG A 171 -17.80 -18.29 -10.75
C ARG A 171 -16.47 -18.67 -11.39
N ASN A 172 -15.94 -19.86 -11.09
CA ASN A 172 -14.72 -20.36 -11.70
C ASN A 172 -14.93 -20.55 -13.21
N LYS A 173 -16.03 -21.21 -13.59
CA LYS A 173 -16.45 -21.38 -14.98
C LYS A 173 -16.67 -20.04 -15.67
N GLU A 174 -17.28 -19.07 -14.99
CA GLU A 174 -17.47 -17.70 -15.52
C GLU A 174 -16.12 -17.03 -15.81
N PHE A 175 -15.18 -17.09 -14.87
CA PHE A 175 -13.85 -16.50 -15.02
C PHE A 175 -13.12 -17.10 -16.22
N TRP A 176 -13.04 -18.43 -16.33
CA TRP A 176 -12.30 -19.07 -17.40
C TRP A 176 -12.96 -18.92 -18.78
N ASN A 177 -14.28 -18.92 -18.86
CA ASN A 177 -14.96 -18.57 -20.10
C ASN A 177 -14.61 -17.13 -20.52
N TRP A 178 -14.71 -16.15 -19.60
CA TRP A 178 -14.32 -14.77 -19.86
C TRP A 178 -12.85 -14.64 -20.29
N TYR A 179 -11.95 -15.38 -19.64
CA TYR A 179 -10.52 -15.43 -20.00
C TYR A 179 -10.33 -15.84 -21.46
N LEU A 180 -11.00 -16.93 -21.87
CA LEU A 180 -10.90 -17.51 -23.21
C LEU A 180 -11.59 -16.68 -24.29
N THR A 181 -12.67 -15.95 -23.97
CA THR A 181 -13.48 -15.20 -24.95
C THR A 181 -13.13 -13.72 -25.04
N ASP A 182 -13.14 -13.02 -23.91
CA ASP A 182 -13.11 -11.56 -23.85
C ASP A 182 -11.73 -11.04 -23.48
N CYS A 183 -11.05 -11.69 -22.51
CA CYS A 183 -9.73 -11.26 -22.04
C CYS A 183 -8.68 -11.33 -23.15
N ILE A 184 -8.43 -12.52 -23.72
CA ILE A 184 -7.46 -12.72 -24.79
C ILE A 184 -7.78 -11.81 -26.00
N LYS A 185 -9.06 -11.72 -26.36
CA LYS A 185 -9.50 -10.87 -27.47
C LYS A 185 -9.19 -9.40 -27.21
N THR A 186 -9.47 -8.91 -26.01
CA THR A 186 -9.22 -7.51 -25.63
C THR A 186 -7.73 -7.20 -25.59
N ALA A 187 -6.90 -8.11 -25.06
CA ALA A 187 -5.45 -7.95 -25.03
C ALA A 187 -4.83 -7.81 -26.44
N CYS A 188 -5.42 -8.46 -27.44
CA CYS A 188 -4.97 -8.43 -28.83
C CYS A 188 -5.30 -7.12 -29.58
N VAL A 189 -6.18 -6.25 -29.05
CA VAL A 189 -6.58 -5.00 -29.71
C VAL A 189 -5.55 -3.90 -29.40
N ASN A 190 -5.17 -3.12 -30.40
CA ASN A 190 -4.15 -2.05 -30.27
C ASN A 190 -4.63 -0.80 -29.49
N ASP A 191 -5.85 -0.80 -28.97
CA ASP A 191 -6.36 0.30 -28.18
C ASP A 191 -5.74 0.28 -26.77
N ARG A 192 -5.78 1.43 -26.08
CA ARG A 192 -5.43 1.49 -24.65
C ARG A 192 -6.45 0.67 -23.85
N LEU A 193 -5.97 -0.02 -22.82
CA LEU A 193 -6.87 -0.71 -21.91
C LEU A 193 -7.81 0.28 -21.22
N THR A 194 -9.02 -0.18 -20.94
CA THR A 194 -10.01 0.62 -20.21
C THR A 194 -9.80 0.41 -18.72
N TYR A 195 -9.67 1.52 -18.00
CA TYR A 195 -9.50 1.52 -16.56
C TYR A 195 -10.78 1.99 -15.89
N PRO A 196 -11.14 1.43 -14.72
CA PRO A 196 -12.16 2.02 -13.87
C PRO A 196 -11.88 3.52 -13.70
N THR A 197 -12.87 4.34 -14.03
CA THR A 197 -12.76 5.78 -13.80
C THR A 197 -12.65 5.97 -12.29
N SER A 198 -11.68 6.76 -11.83
CA SER A 198 -11.69 7.20 -10.44
C SER A 198 -13.03 7.89 -10.24
N VAL A 199 -13.91 7.29 -9.43
CA VAL A 199 -15.03 8.03 -8.92
C VAL A 199 -14.37 9.07 -8.04
N ASN A 200 -14.12 10.25 -8.59
CA ASN A 200 -13.83 11.43 -7.81
C ASN A 200 -15.09 11.65 -6.98
N LYS A 201 -15.23 10.92 -5.86
CA LYS A 201 -16.09 11.36 -4.80
C LYS A 201 -15.58 12.73 -4.48
N ALA A 202 -16.41 13.72 -4.81
CA ALA A 202 -16.19 15.11 -4.48
C ALA A 202 -15.54 15.15 -3.11
N THR A 203 -14.33 15.71 -3.06
CA THR A 203 -13.45 15.83 -1.91
C THR A 203 -14.32 15.81 -0.67
N SER A 204 -14.38 14.67 0.03
CA SER A 204 -15.25 14.50 1.20
C SER A 204 -15.08 15.77 2.01
N SER A 205 -16.12 16.61 2.08
CA SER A 205 -16.01 17.96 2.63
C SER A 205 -15.19 17.86 3.90
N ALA A 206 -14.06 18.57 3.97
CA ALA A 206 -13.09 18.40 5.04
C ALA A 206 -13.86 18.40 6.37
N LYS A 207 -13.85 17.25 7.05
CA LYS A 207 -14.61 17.09 8.29
C LYS A 207 -14.10 18.16 9.23
N TYR A 208 -15.02 18.95 9.76
CA TYR A 208 -14.66 19.94 10.78
C TYR A 208 -14.15 19.19 12.01
N ILE A 209 -12.87 19.37 12.32
CA ILE A 209 -12.24 18.86 13.52
C ILE A 209 -12.18 20.03 14.52
N PRO A 210 -12.71 19.90 15.74
CA PRO A 210 -12.64 20.96 16.74
C PRO A 210 -11.20 21.36 17.06
N TYR A 211 -11.03 22.59 17.56
CA TYR A 211 -9.72 23.04 18.03
C TYR A 211 -9.25 22.20 19.22
N ARG A 212 -7.99 21.76 19.18
CA ARG A 212 -7.36 20.93 20.21
C ARG A 212 -6.77 21.78 21.32
N THR A 213 -7.25 21.60 22.55
CA THR A 213 -6.73 22.32 23.72
C THR A 213 -5.34 21.83 24.12
N GLN A 214 -4.96 20.60 23.76
CA GLN A 214 -3.66 20.01 24.07
C GLN A 214 -2.45 20.83 23.57
N LEU A 215 -2.61 21.64 22.53
CA LEU A 215 -1.51 22.36 21.87
C LEU A 215 -0.69 23.28 22.79
N ARG A 216 -1.24 23.66 23.95
CA ARG A 216 -0.58 24.54 24.93
C ARG A 216 -0.02 23.80 26.15
N LEU A 217 -0.33 22.52 26.33
CA LEU A 217 0.07 21.76 27.51
C LEU A 217 1.58 21.70 27.72
N TRP A 218 2.36 21.69 26.64
CA TRP A 218 3.81 21.74 26.72
C TRP A 218 4.38 22.99 27.43
N LYS A 219 3.59 24.06 27.53
CA LYS A 219 3.91 25.29 28.28
C LYS A 219 3.20 25.36 29.63
N GLU A 220 1.95 24.90 29.66
CA GLU A 220 1.02 25.14 30.78
C GLU A 220 1.10 24.05 31.85
N ASP A 221 1.46 22.82 31.47
CA ASP A 221 1.64 21.70 32.40
C ASP A 221 3.12 21.54 32.80
N ALA A 222 3.38 21.32 34.08
CA ALA A 222 4.73 21.25 34.63
C ALA A 222 5.52 20.04 34.14
N GLU A 223 4.88 18.88 34.00
CA GLU A 223 5.53 17.64 33.56
C GLU A 223 5.80 17.67 32.05
N CYS A 224 4.83 18.13 31.26
CA CYS A 224 5.03 18.35 29.83
C CYS A 224 6.15 19.38 29.58
N CYS A 225 6.15 20.49 30.32
CA CYS A 225 7.19 21.52 30.22
C CYS A 225 8.58 20.97 30.59
N ALA A 226 8.69 20.19 31.66
CA ALA A 226 9.94 19.53 32.04
C ALA A 226 10.45 18.59 30.92
N CYS A 227 9.54 17.86 30.27
CA CYS A 227 9.89 16.96 29.17
C CYS A 227 10.42 17.74 27.95
N VAL A 228 9.73 18.81 27.55
CA VAL A 228 10.17 19.69 26.44
C VAL A 228 11.48 20.38 26.76
N ASN A 229 11.71 20.82 27.99
CA ASN A 229 12.99 21.43 28.40
C ASN A 229 14.14 20.45 28.27
N GLY A 230 13.95 19.17 28.63
CA GLY A 230 14.96 18.13 28.42
C GLY A 230 15.33 17.93 26.94
N ILE A 231 14.33 17.97 26.05
CA ILE A 231 14.57 17.93 24.59
C ILE A 231 15.33 19.19 24.13
N LYS A 232 14.87 20.36 24.56
CA LYS A 232 15.46 21.66 24.23
C LYS A 232 16.95 21.72 24.60
N GLU A 233 17.31 21.27 25.79
CA GLU A 233 18.70 21.28 26.27
C GLU A 233 19.65 20.51 25.34
N VAL A 234 19.21 19.35 24.85
CA VAL A 234 20.00 18.54 23.92
C VAL A 234 20.14 19.25 22.58
N LEU A 235 19.03 19.72 22.00
CA LEU A 235 19.03 20.39 20.69
C LEU A 235 19.85 21.69 20.71
N VAL A 236 19.78 22.48 21.78
CA VAL A 236 20.60 23.69 21.97
C VAL A 236 22.09 23.34 22.02
N LYS A 237 22.48 22.26 22.73
CA LYS A 237 23.87 21.80 22.76
C LYS A 237 24.36 21.38 21.38
N MET A 238 23.52 20.70 20.59
CA MET A 238 23.87 20.32 19.22
C MET A 238 24.09 21.55 18.33
N VAL A 239 23.15 22.50 18.35
CA VAL A 239 23.24 23.76 17.59
C VAL A 239 24.50 24.53 17.94
N ALA A 240 24.83 24.64 19.23
CA ALA A 240 26.01 25.35 19.70
C ALA A 240 27.32 24.64 19.33
N PHE A 241 27.40 23.32 19.57
CA PHE A 241 28.61 22.53 19.33
C PHE A 241 28.97 22.48 17.84
N ALA A 242 27.98 22.24 16.99
CA ALA A 242 28.18 22.13 15.55
C ALA A 242 28.06 23.49 14.81
N GLN A 243 27.85 24.58 15.54
CA GLN A 243 27.72 25.95 15.02
C GLN A 243 26.62 26.10 13.95
N TRP A 244 25.50 25.42 14.15
CA TRP A 244 24.37 25.48 13.22
C TRP A 244 23.61 26.80 13.38
N SER A 245 23.08 27.33 12.27
CA SER A 245 22.20 28.50 12.30
C SER A 245 20.81 28.15 12.84
N LYS A 246 20.35 26.95 12.53
CA LYS A 246 19.01 26.41 12.83
C LYS A 246 19.06 24.89 12.84
N CYS A 247 18.27 24.29 13.72
CA CYS A 247 17.98 22.87 13.81
C CYS A 247 16.46 22.66 13.77
N GLU A 248 16.01 21.68 12.99
CA GLU A 248 14.64 21.17 13.01
C GLU A 248 14.66 19.69 13.40
N PHE A 249 13.93 19.36 14.45
CA PHE A 249 13.70 18.00 14.90
C PHE A 249 12.26 17.60 14.62
N TYR A 250 12.08 16.48 13.93
CA TYR A 250 10.80 15.86 13.66
C TYR A 250 10.77 14.53 14.39
N CYS A 251 9.65 14.23 15.05
CA CYS A 251 9.43 12.92 15.62
C CYS A 251 8.02 12.48 15.24
N TYR A 252 7.96 11.57 14.26
CA TYR A 252 6.74 10.87 13.90
C TYR A 252 6.61 9.68 14.84
N THR A 253 5.48 9.56 15.54
CA THR A 253 5.29 8.51 16.54
C THR A 253 3.89 7.94 16.42
N VAL A 254 3.84 6.65 16.12
CA VAL A 254 2.62 5.85 16.00
C VAL A 254 2.82 4.62 16.85
N GLU A 255 1.88 4.36 17.76
CA GLU A 255 1.92 3.26 18.72
C GLU A 255 3.16 3.36 19.63
N SER A 256 4.11 2.42 19.52
CA SER A 256 5.38 2.38 20.23
C SER A 256 6.59 2.66 19.33
N ILE A 257 6.35 2.91 18.04
CA ILE A 257 7.38 3.12 17.03
C ILE A 257 7.52 4.62 16.75
N SER A 258 8.77 5.08 16.79
CA SER A 258 9.13 6.46 16.49
C SER A 258 10.14 6.54 15.35
N GLN A 259 9.92 7.48 14.43
CA GLN A 259 10.81 7.81 13.32
C GLN A 259 11.34 9.25 13.50
N PRO A 260 12.38 9.43 14.32
CA PRO A 260 12.98 10.74 14.58
C PRO A 260 13.92 11.18 13.45
N GLU A 261 13.83 12.44 13.05
CA GLU A 261 14.73 13.06 12.07
C GLU A 261 15.23 14.41 12.58
N ILE A 262 16.51 14.69 12.36
CA ILE A 262 17.11 15.99 12.63
C ILE A 262 17.65 16.55 11.32
N TYR A 263 17.31 17.81 11.06
CA TYR A 263 17.86 18.60 9.97
C TYR A 263 18.56 19.83 10.54
N TYR A 264 19.74 20.13 10.02
CA TYR A 264 20.45 21.37 10.28
C TYR A 264 20.62 22.15 8.98
N TYR A 265 20.91 23.45 9.06
CA TYR A 265 20.92 24.30 7.86
C TYR A 265 22.33 24.77 7.50
N LYS A 266 22.73 24.54 6.23
CA LYS A 266 23.91 25.16 5.60
C LYS A 266 23.42 26.25 4.66
N GLY A 267 23.40 27.50 5.15
CA GLY A 267 22.69 28.57 4.46
C GLY A 267 21.18 28.37 4.60
N ASN A 268 20.47 28.29 3.47
CA ASN A 268 19.01 28.05 3.44
C ASN A 268 18.63 26.58 3.19
N GLU A 269 19.61 25.73 2.84
CA GLU A 269 19.35 24.33 2.49
C GLU A 269 19.34 23.46 3.77
N PRO A 270 18.29 22.65 3.98
CA PRO A 270 18.26 21.67 5.06
C PRO A 270 19.18 20.48 4.71
N VAL A 271 19.97 20.07 5.69
CA VAL A 271 20.86 18.91 5.61
C VAL A 271 20.46 17.93 6.69
N TRP A 272 20.18 16.69 6.30
CA TRP A 272 19.85 15.62 7.23
C TRP A 272 21.07 15.29 8.10
N PHE A 273 20.88 15.20 9.41
CA PHE A 273 21.95 14.92 10.36
C PHE A 273 22.56 13.53 10.17
N GLY A 274 21.78 12.58 9.65
CA GLY A 274 22.26 11.25 9.28
C GLY A 274 22.25 10.22 10.41
N PRO A 275 22.65 8.98 10.09
CA PRO A 275 22.55 7.82 10.98
C PRO A 275 23.54 7.85 12.15
N ASP A 276 24.64 8.61 12.04
CA ASP A 276 25.64 8.75 13.11
C ASP A 276 25.08 9.37 14.40
N GLY A 277 23.89 9.98 14.31
CA GLY A 277 23.12 10.53 15.42
C GLY A 277 22.25 9.55 16.20
N ILE A 278 22.31 8.24 15.93
CA ILE A 278 21.28 7.28 16.39
C ILE A 278 21.02 7.30 17.91
N ASN A 279 22.06 7.42 18.74
CA ASN A 279 21.90 7.48 20.20
C ASN A 279 21.14 8.73 20.66
N ILE A 280 21.37 9.86 19.98
CA ILE A 280 20.66 11.12 20.25
C ILE A 280 19.21 11.00 19.78
N LEU A 281 19.00 10.44 18.59
CA LEU A 281 17.67 10.24 18.03
C LEU A 281 16.80 9.34 18.92
N ILE A 282 17.33 8.21 19.41
CA ILE A 282 16.65 7.31 20.35
C ILE A 282 16.34 8.02 21.67
N TYR A 283 17.30 8.78 22.22
CA TYR A 283 17.08 9.52 23.45
C TYR A 283 15.95 10.55 23.31
N LEU A 284 15.96 11.30 22.20
CA LEU A 284 14.96 12.33 21.93
C LEU A 284 13.59 11.74 21.63
N SER A 285 13.50 10.64 20.87
CA SER A 285 12.22 9.97 20.59
C SER A 285 11.57 9.44 21.86
N GLY A 286 12.33 8.84 22.77
CA GLY A 286 11.80 8.39 24.07
C GLY A 286 11.27 9.53 24.94
N LYS A 287 11.82 10.75 24.81
CA LYS A 287 11.24 11.95 25.44
C LYS A 287 9.93 12.37 24.79
N VAL A 288 9.85 12.31 23.45
CA VAL A 288 8.62 12.63 22.72
C VAL A 288 7.51 11.62 23.02
N GLU A 289 7.82 10.33 23.13
CA GLU A 289 6.88 9.28 23.53
C GLU A 289 6.31 9.57 24.93
N LYS A 290 7.19 9.89 25.90
CA LYS A 290 6.72 10.31 27.23
C LYS A 290 5.84 11.56 27.16
N LEU A 291 6.20 12.55 26.33
CA LEU A 291 5.39 13.75 26.14
C LEU A 291 4.01 13.41 25.53
N LYS A 292 3.95 12.45 24.60
CA LYS A 292 2.72 11.94 23.99
C LYS A 292 1.79 11.34 25.05
N ASP A 293 2.32 10.45 25.88
CA ASP A 293 1.58 9.84 26.99
C ASP A 293 1.04 10.90 27.97
N LEU A 294 1.88 11.86 28.38
CA LEU A 294 1.50 12.93 29.30
C LEU A 294 0.38 13.81 28.73
N MET A 295 0.56 14.32 27.51
CA MET A 295 -0.43 15.18 26.86
C MET A 295 -1.76 14.46 26.66
N TYR A 296 -1.72 13.18 26.24
CA TYR A 296 -2.92 12.35 26.14
C TYR A 296 -3.62 12.18 27.48
N SER A 297 -2.89 11.86 28.55
CA SER A 297 -3.47 11.65 29.89
C SER A 297 -4.23 12.86 30.43
N LEU A 298 -3.83 14.07 30.03
CA LEU A 298 -4.44 15.33 30.44
C LEU A 298 -5.70 15.68 29.63
N CYS A 299 -5.81 15.19 28.39
CA CYS A 299 -6.92 15.50 27.46
C CYS A 299 -7.26 14.28 26.58
N PRO A 300 -7.66 13.14 27.15
CA PRO A 300 -7.77 11.87 26.42
C PRO A 300 -8.83 11.91 25.31
N GLN A 301 -9.90 12.68 25.49
CA GLN A 301 -10.98 12.82 24.50
C GLN A 301 -10.48 13.31 23.13
N GLU A 302 -9.40 14.09 23.09
CA GLU A 302 -8.84 14.62 21.86
C GLU A 302 -7.92 13.60 21.17
N GLY A 303 -7.38 12.61 21.88
CA GLY A 303 -6.38 11.67 21.34
C GLY A 303 -4.96 12.21 21.32
N ALA A 304 -4.01 11.36 20.92
CA ALA A 304 -2.60 11.69 20.88
C ALA A 304 -2.13 12.26 19.52
N PHE A 305 -1.03 13.02 19.51
CA PHE A 305 -0.41 13.52 18.28
C PHE A 305 0.36 12.42 17.54
N TYR A 306 0.47 12.56 16.23
CA TYR A 306 1.28 11.70 15.36
C TYR A 306 2.64 12.32 14.99
N LEU A 307 2.77 13.64 15.10
CA LEU A 307 4.02 14.36 14.84
C LEU A 307 4.26 15.42 15.93
N CYS A 308 5.47 15.43 16.46
CA CYS A 308 6.05 16.56 17.19
C CYS A 308 7.18 17.16 16.35
N LYS A 309 7.08 18.45 15.99
CA LYS A 309 8.14 19.21 15.32
C LYS A 309 8.68 20.27 16.28
N ILE A 310 9.98 20.28 16.52
CA ILE A 310 10.68 21.29 17.31
C ILE A 310 11.70 22.00 16.43
N THR A 311 11.73 23.33 16.50
CA THR A 311 12.72 24.17 15.80
C THR A 311 13.52 24.95 16.82
N ILE A 312 14.85 24.90 16.74
CA ILE A 312 15.79 25.66 17.57
C ILE A 312 16.68 26.50 16.66
N ASP A 313 16.76 27.81 16.92
CA ASP A 313 17.72 28.69 16.25
C ASP A 313 19.01 28.87 17.07
N ARG A 314 20.03 29.48 16.46
CA ARG A 314 21.31 29.81 17.13
C ARG A 314 21.19 30.77 18.34
N HIS A 315 20.02 31.38 18.53
CA HIS A 315 19.71 32.28 19.64
C HIS A 315 18.91 31.56 20.74
N ASN A 316 18.77 30.23 20.64
CA ASN A 316 18.03 29.36 21.55
C ASN A 316 16.52 29.63 21.58
N HIS A 317 15.99 30.33 20.57
CA HIS A 317 14.55 30.44 20.41
C HIS A 317 13.99 29.10 19.94
N MET A 318 12.87 28.71 20.55
CA MET A 318 12.22 27.44 20.30
C MET A 318 10.79 27.64 19.82
N ASP A 319 10.46 26.99 18.70
CA ASP A 319 9.08 26.77 18.25
C ASP A 319 8.78 25.27 18.32
N ILE A 320 7.57 24.91 18.73
CA ILE A 320 7.11 23.52 18.79
C ILE A 320 5.71 23.42 18.23
N ARG A 321 5.46 22.40 17.41
CA ARG A 321 4.19 22.14 16.76
C ARG A 321 3.85 20.67 16.86
N PHE A 322 2.56 20.40 16.98
CA PHE A 322 2.01 19.06 17.00
C PHE A 322 1.04 18.88 15.84
N ALA A 323 1.02 17.70 15.23
CA ALA A 323 0.01 17.34 14.25
C ALA A 323 -0.72 16.06 14.65
N TYR A 324 -2.04 16.11 14.55
CA TYR A 324 -2.95 15.03 14.97
C TYR A 324 -3.82 14.53 13.81
N ASP A 325 -4.06 15.39 12.82
CA ASP A 325 -5.17 15.23 11.87
C ASP A 325 -4.70 15.00 10.44
N THR A 326 -3.42 15.20 10.17
CA THR A 326 -2.83 15.08 8.84
C THR A 326 -1.93 13.84 8.77
N ARG A 327 -2.25 12.92 7.86
CA ARG A 327 -1.37 11.81 7.47
C ARG A 327 -0.38 12.30 6.41
N TYR A 328 0.71 12.92 6.85
CA TYR A 328 1.80 13.39 5.98
C TYR A 328 2.42 12.23 5.19
N GLU A 329 3.07 12.51 4.06
CA GLU A 329 3.70 11.48 3.23
C GLU A 329 4.66 10.60 4.02
N LYS A 330 5.47 11.21 4.89
CA LYS A 330 6.38 10.51 5.78
C LYS A 330 5.68 9.52 6.73
N LEU A 331 4.46 9.83 7.17
CA LEU A 331 3.65 8.90 7.99
C LEU A 331 3.11 7.74 7.15
N LYS A 332 2.85 7.92 5.86
CA LYS A 332 2.42 6.84 4.96
C LYS A 332 3.58 5.92 4.61
N GLU A 333 4.75 6.49 4.36
CA GLU A 333 5.97 5.73 4.03
C GLU A 333 6.44 4.88 5.21
N ALA A 334 6.33 5.39 6.43
CA ALA A 334 6.98 4.79 7.59
C ALA A 334 6.05 3.91 8.45
N PHE A 335 4.73 3.97 8.26
CA PHE A 335 3.76 3.28 9.10
C PHE A 335 2.60 2.71 8.28
N SER A 336 2.24 1.47 8.59
CA SER A 336 1.10 0.75 8.04
C SER A 336 -0.22 1.23 8.64
N ASP A 337 -1.34 0.89 8.01
CA ASP A 337 -2.68 1.12 8.56
C ASP A 337 -2.90 0.42 9.91
N SER A 338 -2.26 -0.75 10.12
CA SER A 338 -2.31 -1.49 11.39
C SER A 338 -1.71 -0.66 12.54
N ASP A 339 -0.57 -0.03 12.32
CA ASP A 339 0.10 0.79 13.35
C ASP A 339 -0.84 1.91 13.84
N PHE A 340 -1.59 2.56 12.94
CA PHE A 340 -2.55 3.60 13.32
C PHE A 340 -3.75 3.05 14.10
N SER A 341 -4.17 1.82 13.80
CA SER A 341 -5.28 1.16 14.48
C SER A 341 -4.90 0.69 15.89
N GLU A 342 -3.66 0.25 16.08
CA GLU A 342 -3.07 -0.09 17.37
C GLU A 342 -2.81 1.18 18.20
N ASP A 343 -2.30 2.24 17.57
CA ASP A 343 -2.16 3.55 18.19
C ASP A 343 -3.51 4.08 18.68
N PHE A 344 -4.58 3.94 17.88
CA PHE A 344 -5.93 4.33 18.30
C PHE A 344 -6.43 3.47 19.48
N SER A 345 -6.07 2.20 19.54
CA SER A 345 -6.42 1.33 20.67
C SER A 345 -5.74 1.77 21.96
N LYS A 346 -4.50 2.29 21.88
CA LYS A 346 -3.77 2.87 23.01
C LYS A 346 -4.21 4.29 23.36
N TYR A 347 -4.53 5.12 22.36
CA TYR A 347 -4.91 6.52 22.50
C TYR A 347 -6.26 6.82 21.82
N PRO A 348 -7.36 6.20 22.31
CA PRO A 348 -8.69 6.43 21.73
C PRO A 348 -9.08 7.89 21.86
N ARG A 349 -9.85 8.36 20.88
CA ARG A 349 -10.36 9.75 20.82
C ARG A 349 -11.81 9.77 20.40
N VAL A 350 -12.56 10.77 20.84
CA VAL A 350 -13.98 10.85 20.50
C VAL A 350 -14.17 11.11 19.01
N LYS A 351 -15.29 10.65 18.45
CA LYS A 351 -15.61 10.69 17.02
C LYS A 351 -15.37 12.05 16.35
N GLU A 352 -15.58 13.16 17.04
CA GLU A 352 -15.37 14.52 16.52
C GLU A 352 -13.90 14.83 16.19
N PHE A 353 -12.95 14.21 16.90
CA PHE A 353 -11.50 14.39 16.73
C PHE A 353 -10.85 13.32 15.83
N ILE A 354 -11.65 12.48 15.18
CA ILE A 354 -11.15 11.45 14.25
C ILE A 354 -11.13 12.03 12.83
N PRO A 355 -9.95 12.23 12.21
CA PRO A 355 -9.87 12.66 10.82
C PRO A 355 -10.40 11.58 9.87
N ASN A 356 -10.82 11.96 8.66
CA ASN A 356 -11.44 11.04 7.70
C ASN A 356 -10.55 9.84 7.38
N TRP A 357 -9.25 10.08 7.10
CA TRP A 357 -8.30 9.00 6.80
C TRP A 357 -8.22 7.96 7.93
N LEU A 358 -8.20 8.40 9.20
CA LEU A 358 -8.16 7.48 10.35
C LEU A 358 -9.51 6.78 10.49
N SER A 359 -10.62 7.49 10.30
CA SER A 359 -11.96 6.87 10.30
C SER A 359 -12.09 5.76 9.26
N ASP A 360 -11.43 5.90 8.11
CA ASP A 360 -11.49 4.90 7.04
C ASP A 360 -10.65 3.68 7.40
N ILE A 361 -9.45 3.87 7.95
CA ILE A 361 -8.62 2.79 8.54
C ILE A 361 -9.43 2.03 9.59
N LEU A 362 -10.00 2.73 10.58
CA LEU A 362 -10.72 2.10 11.68
C LEU A 362 -11.95 1.30 11.19
N LYS A 363 -12.67 1.79 10.18
CA LYS A 363 -13.77 1.03 9.57
C LYS A 363 -13.29 -0.23 8.86
N ARG A 364 -12.18 -0.16 8.09
CA ARG A 364 -11.58 -1.33 7.43
C ARG A 364 -11.17 -2.39 8.45
N LYS A 365 -10.52 -1.95 9.52
CA LYS A 365 -10.13 -2.77 10.69
C LYS A 365 -11.30 -3.20 11.59
N ARG A 366 -12.55 -2.82 11.25
CA ARG A 366 -13.78 -3.12 12.03
C ARG A 366 -13.73 -2.65 13.49
N ILE A 367 -12.99 -1.57 13.77
CA ILE A 367 -12.87 -0.96 15.10
C ILE A 367 -14.01 0.05 15.29
N SER A 368 -14.73 -0.07 16.41
CA SER A 368 -15.81 0.86 16.79
C SER A 368 -15.26 2.15 17.42
N PHE A 369 -15.83 3.31 17.07
CA PHE A 369 -15.44 4.64 17.59
C PHE A 369 -16.57 5.68 17.55
#